data_AF-A0A924JTJ0-F1
#
_entry.id   AF-A0A924JTJ0-F1
#
_cell.length_a   1.000
_cell.length_b   1.000
_cell.length_c   1.000
_cell.angle_alpha   90.00
_cell.angle_beta   90.00
_cell.angle_gamma   90.00
#
_symmetry.space_group_name_H-M   'P 1'
#
loop_
_entity.id
_entity.type
_entity.pdbx_description
1 polymer ?
#
loop_
_entity_poly.entity_id
_entity_poly.type
_entity_poly.pdbx_seq_one_letter_code
_entity_poly.pdbx_strand_id
1 'polypeptide(L)'
;AVHGMTSQLDRNVHECCTEAVPLPGADGYEAVWNQRQMLAESSGLHVGRIEHLLHRYGSLLVELLDLIDAQPDLGKGLTGADDYLRAEIVYAASHEGARHLDDAIARRTRISIETFDRGTEVASEVAELMGGVLGWDAAQKANEVDHYLKRVEAERESQTMTDDATADAARLGAPDVVPVTTS
;
A
#
# COMPACT_ATOMS: atom_id res chain seq x y z
N ALA A 1 4.06 4.68 26.95
CA ALA A 1 5.47 4.79 26.48
C ALA A 1 6.03 6.19 26.71
N VAL A 2 5.39 7.26 26.20
CA VAL A 2 5.92 8.65 26.27
C VAL A 2 6.13 9.17 27.71
N HIS A 3 5.21 8.91 28.64
CA HIS A 3 5.36 9.33 30.05
C HIS A 3 6.53 8.68 30.81
N GLY A 4 7.03 7.53 30.34
CA GLY A 4 8.15 6.82 30.99
C GLY A 4 9.53 7.25 30.50
N MET A 5 9.62 7.92 29.35
CA MET A 5 10.88 8.40 28.77
C MET A 5 11.33 9.76 29.31
N THR A 6 10.47 10.45 30.06
CA THR A 6 10.74 11.79 30.61
C THR A 6 11.77 11.78 31.74
N SER A 7 11.97 10.64 32.42
CA SER A 7 12.93 10.55 33.54
C SER A 7 14.37 10.22 33.11
N GLN A 8 14.59 9.82 31.84
CA GLN A 8 15.91 9.42 31.33
C GLN A 8 16.55 10.42 30.37
N LEU A 9 15.75 11.33 29.79
CA LEU A 9 16.21 12.35 28.86
C LEU A 9 15.85 13.69 29.47
N ASP A 10 16.84 14.43 29.97
CA ASP A 10 16.73 15.73 30.66
C ASP A 10 16.17 16.82 29.71
N ARG A 11 14.91 16.64 29.26
CA ARG A 11 14.19 17.44 28.27
C ARG A 11 12.78 17.68 28.77
N ASN A 12 12.34 18.94 28.74
CA ASN A 12 10.94 19.28 28.93
C ASN A 12 10.13 18.73 27.74
N VAL A 13 9.27 17.76 28.01
CA VAL A 13 8.31 17.22 27.03
C VAL A 13 6.98 17.94 27.27
N HIS A 14 6.47 18.63 26.24
CA HIS A 14 5.15 19.26 26.27
C HIS A 14 4.04 18.23 26.48
N GLU A 15 2.88 18.66 26.99
CA GLU A 15 1.72 17.78 27.17
C GLU A 15 1.34 17.07 25.86
N CYS A 16 1.00 15.79 25.97
CA CYS A 16 0.67 14.94 24.83
C CYS A 16 -0.66 15.38 24.22
N CYS A 17 -0.62 16.00 23.04
CA CYS A 17 -1.81 16.50 22.35
C CYS A 17 -2.41 15.50 21.34
N THR A 18 -2.01 14.23 21.36
CA THR A 18 -2.42 13.23 20.37
C THR A 18 -3.93 12.99 20.31
N GLU A 19 -4.69 13.37 21.34
CA GLU A 19 -6.16 13.36 21.33
C GLU A 19 -6.76 14.41 20.38
N ALA A 20 -6.06 15.53 20.17
CA ALA A 20 -6.51 16.66 19.35
C ALA A 20 -5.84 16.72 17.96
N VAL A 21 -4.90 15.81 17.67
CA VAL A 21 -4.21 15.74 16.37
C VAL A 21 -4.98 14.77 15.47
N PRO A 22 -5.61 15.24 14.38
CA PRO A 22 -6.23 14.35 13.40
C PRO A 22 -5.18 13.40 12.81
N LEU A 23 -5.60 12.16 12.54
CA LEU A 23 -4.78 11.26 11.75
C LEU A 23 -4.65 11.80 10.31
N PRO A 24 -3.55 11.51 9.60
CA PRO A 24 -3.43 11.80 8.18
C PRO A 24 -4.67 11.33 7.41
N GLY A 25 -5.22 12.19 6.55
CA GLY A 25 -6.47 11.93 5.81
C GLY A 25 -7.77 12.28 6.55
N ALA A 26 -7.75 12.48 7.86
CA ALA A 26 -8.96 12.90 8.59
C ALA A 26 -9.17 14.41 8.57
N ASP A 27 -8.09 15.19 8.50
CA ASP A 27 -8.19 16.66 8.46
C ASP A 27 -8.82 17.13 7.13
N GLY A 28 -9.86 17.95 7.22
CA GLY A 28 -10.59 18.47 6.06
C GLY A 28 -11.50 17.48 5.32
N TYR A 29 -11.69 16.23 5.81
CA TYR A 29 -12.46 15.18 5.12
C TYR A 29 -13.83 15.64 4.62
N GLU A 30 -14.65 16.25 5.48
CA GLU A 30 -16.00 16.72 5.14
C GLU A 30 -15.99 17.75 3.98
N ALA A 31 -14.96 18.61 3.94
CA ALA A 31 -14.81 19.58 2.87
C ALA A 31 -14.51 18.90 1.54
N VAL A 32 -13.63 17.89 1.53
CA VAL A 32 -13.30 17.12 0.31
C VAL A 32 -14.49 16.25 -0.12
N TRP A 33 -15.21 15.64 0.83
CA TRP A 33 -16.41 14.84 0.55
C TRP A 33 -17.52 15.65 -0.11
N ASN A 34 -17.75 16.88 0.32
CA ASN A 34 -18.72 17.78 -0.30
C ASN A 34 -18.32 18.20 -1.73
N GLN A 35 -17.04 18.10 -2.07
CA GLN A 35 -16.50 18.43 -3.39
C GLN A 35 -16.41 17.22 -4.34
N ARG A 36 -16.80 16.01 -3.89
CA ARG A 36 -16.59 14.77 -4.66
C ARG A 36 -17.11 14.77 -6.10
N GLN A 37 -18.20 15.48 -6.38
CA GLN A 37 -18.73 15.62 -7.74
C GLN A 37 -17.78 16.44 -8.64
N MET A 38 -17.26 17.56 -8.13
CA MET A 38 -16.28 18.38 -8.86
C MET A 38 -14.95 17.64 -9.03
N LEU A 39 -14.53 16.85 -8.02
CA LEU A 39 -13.34 16.00 -8.11
C LEU A 39 -13.50 14.90 -9.17
N ALA A 40 -14.69 14.30 -9.28
CA ALA A 40 -15.00 13.32 -10.32
C ALA A 40 -14.91 13.95 -11.72
N GLU A 41 -15.51 15.12 -11.91
CA GLU A 41 -15.49 15.85 -13.18
C GLU A 41 -14.07 16.26 -13.59
N SER A 42 -13.28 16.80 -12.66
CA SER A 42 -11.92 17.27 -12.94
C SER A 42 -10.92 16.14 -13.19
N SER A 43 -11.01 15.05 -12.43
CA SER A 43 -10.13 13.88 -12.59
C SER A 43 -10.53 12.95 -13.74
N GLY A 44 -11.76 13.08 -14.25
CA GLY A 44 -12.33 12.13 -15.21
C GLY A 44 -12.68 10.77 -14.61
N LEU A 45 -12.57 10.60 -13.30
CA LEU A 45 -12.98 9.38 -12.59
C LEU A 45 -14.49 9.40 -12.29
N HIS A 46 -15.10 8.22 -12.29
CA HIS A 46 -16.49 8.10 -11.86
C HIS A 46 -16.65 8.50 -10.38
N VAL A 47 -17.74 9.17 -10.01
CA VAL A 47 -17.95 9.66 -8.63
C VAL A 47 -17.89 8.54 -7.59
N GLY A 48 -18.38 7.34 -7.91
CA GLY A 48 -18.26 6.19 -7.01
C GLY A 48 -16.82 5.78 -6.73
N ARG A 49 -15.89 6.02 -7.67
CA ARG A 49 -14.45 5.80 -7.45
C ARG A 49 -13.85 6.86 -6.54
N ILE A 50 -14.26 8.13 -6.71
CA ILE A 50 -13.91 9.20 -5.78
C ILE A 50 -14.38 8.88 -4.36
N GLU A 51 -15.64 8.45 -4.18
CA GLU A 51 -16.19 8.05 -2.88
C GLU A 51 -15.42 6.88 -2.27
N HIS A 52 -15.06 5.87 -3.08
CA HIS A 52 -14.27 4.74 -2.60
C HIS A 52 -12.88 5.19 -2.13
N LEU A 53 -12.19 6.03 -2.91
CA LEU A 53 -10.87 6.53 -2.52
C LEU A 53 -10.96 7.46 -1.30
N LEU A 54 -12.01 8.26 -1.16
CA LEU A 54 -12.25 9.06 0.06
C LEU A 54 -12.38 8.16 1.30
N HIS A 55 -13.14 7.07 1.23
CA HIS A 55 -13.24 6.14 2.35
C HIS A 55 -11.91 5.48 2.73
N ARG A 56 -10.96 5.38 1.78
CA ARG A 56 -9.66 4.72 1.97
C ARG A 56 -8.55 5.68 2.41
N TYR A 57 -8.43 6.81 1.73
CA TYR A 57 -7.34 7.78 1.89
C TYR A 57 -7.78 9.07 2.60
N GLY A 58 -9.08 9.26 2.79
CA GLY A 58 -9.62 10.49 3.34
C GLY A 58 -9.28 11.69 2.46
N SER A 59 -8.90 12.81 3.09
CA SER A 59 -8.48 14.02 2.39
C SER A 59 -7.18 13.86 1.59
N LEU A 60 -6.36 12.82 1.84
CA LEU A 60 -5.16 12.53 1.05
C LEU A 60 -5.49 12.08 -0.38
N LEU A 61 -6.77 11.83 -0.70
CA LEU A 61 -7.21 11.63 -2.09
C LEU A 61 -6.66 12.71 -3.04
N VAL A 62 -6.57 13.95 -2.59
CA VAL A 62 -6.07 15.05 -3.45
C VAL A 62 -4.66 14.74 -3.97
N GLU A 63 -3.81 14.14 -3.15
CA GLU A 63 -2.45 13.75 -3.56
C GLU A 63 -2.47 12.62 -4.61
N LEU A 64 -3.43 11.68 -4.51
CA LEU A 64 -3.62 10.66 -5.55
C LEU A 64 -4.12 11.28 -6.86
N LEU A 65 -5.01 12.28 -6.79
CA LEU A 65 -5.49 12.99 -7.98
C LEU A 65 -4.37 13.79 -8.63
N ASP A 66 -3.47 14.39 -7.86
CA ASP A 66 -2.29 15.08 -8.38
C ASP A 66 -1.34 14.12 -9.13
N LEU A 67 -1.17 12.88 -8.63
CA LEU A 67 -0.44 11.84 -9.35
C LEU A 67 -1.11 11.49 -10.68
N ILE A 68 -2.44 11.39 -10.71
CA ILE A 68 -3.22 11.09 -11.91
C ILE A 68 -3.16 12.25 -12.91
N ASP A 69 -3.22 13.50 -12.46
CA ASP A 69 -3.09 14.66 -13.34
C ASP A 69 -1.70 14.70 -13.99
N ALA A 70 -0.64 14.43 -13.21
CA ALA A 70 0.73 14.34 -13.73
C ALA A 70 0.92 13.16 -14.70
N GLN A 71 0.25 12.02 -14.46
CA GLN A 71 0.35 10.81 -15.26
C GLN A 71 -1.04 10.16 -15.42
N PRO A 72 -1.82 10.52 -16.46
CA PRO A 72 -3.21 10.07 -16.61
C PRO A 72 -3.43 8.55 -16.64
N ASP A 73 -2.40 7.78 -17.02
CA ASP A 73 -2.45 6.32 -16.97
C ASP A 73 -2.64 5.77 -15.54
N LEU A 74 -2.20 6.52 -14.52
CA LEU A 74 -2.37 6.15 -13.12
C LEU A 74 -3.85 6.12 -12.66
N GLY A 75 -4.74 6.77 -13.41
CA GLY A 75 -6.18 6.72 -13.20
C GLY A 75 -6.86 5.42 -13.68
N LYS A 76 -6.11 4.48 -14.26
CA LYS A 76 -6.61 3.16 -14.66
C LYS A 76 -6.56 2.15 -13.51
N GLY A 77 -7.46 1.17 -13.57
CA GLY A 77 -7.41 0.00 -12.69
C GLY A 77 -6.19 -0.88 -12.95
N LEU A 78 -5.76 -1.62 -11.93
CA LEU A 78 -4.76 -2.68 -12.05
C LEU A 78 -5.37 -3.91 -12.73
N THR A 79 -4.60 -4.58 -13.60
CA THR A 79 -5.06 -5.76 -14.34
C THR A 79 -5.32 -6.93 -13.39
N GLY A 80 -6.58 -7.33 -13.21
CA GLY A 80 -6.97 -8.38 -12.26
C GLY A 80 -7.35 -7.85 -10.86
N ALA A 81 -7.27 -6.53 -10.67
CA ALA A 81 -7.75 -5.84 -9.47
C ALA A 81 -8.32 -4.46 -9.85
N ASP A 82 -9.30 -4.42 -10.77
CA ASP A 82 -9.80 -3.19 -11.41
C ASP A 82 -10.33 -2.13 -10.43
N ASP A 83 -10.72 -2.54 -9.22
CA ASP A 83 -11.14 -1.66 -8.13
C ASP A 83 -10.01 -0.84 -7.49
N TYR A 84 -8.76 -1.22 -7.75
CA TYR A 84 -7.55 -0.54 -7.32
C TYR A 84 -6.93 0.21 -8.48
N LEU A 85 -6.65 1.49 -8.28
CA LEU A 85 -5.96 2.31 -9.26
C LEU A 85 -4.45 2.09 -9.22
N ARG A 86 -3.82 2.22 -10.39
CA ARG A 86 -2.36 2.29 -10.51
C ARG A 86 -1.75 3.39 -9.62
N ALA A 87 -2.46 4.52 -9.47
CA ALA A 87 -2.08 5.61 -8.58
C ALA A 87 -1.87 5.16 -7.11
N GLU A 88 -2.67 4.20 -6.62
CA GLU A 88 -2.57 3.72 -5.25
C GLU A 88 -1.24 3.00 -4.99
N ILE A 89 -0.72 2.28 -5.99
CA ILE A 89 0.58 1.61 -5.91
C ILE A 89 1.73 2.61 -5.92
N VAL A 90 1.65 3.61 -6.81
CA VAL A 90 2.65 4.69 -6.86
C VAL A 90 2.65 5.46 -5.54
N TYR A 91 1.48 5.78 -5.00
CA TYR A 91 1.33 6.47 -3.72
C TYR A 91 1.88 5.63 -2.56
N ALA A 92 1.60 4.33 -2.52
CA ALA A 92 2.15 3.42 -1.51
C ALA A 92 3.69 3.46 -1.47
N ALA A 93 4.34 3.45 -2.64
CA ALA A 93 5.81 3.48 -2.74
C ALA A 93 6.41 4.85 -2.40
N SER A 94 5.77 5.93 -2.82
CA SER A 94 6.31 7.30 -2.70
C SER A 94 5.99 7.98 -1.37
N HIS A 95 4.80 7.73 -0.79
CA HIS A 95 4.28 8.45 0.37
C HIS A 95 4.07 7.55 1.61
N GLU A 96 3.74 6.27 1.42
CA GLU A 96 3.41 5.36 2.54
C GLU A 96 4.55 4.38 2.91
N GLY A 97 5.71 4.55 2.29
CA GLY A 97 6.93 3.84 2.60
C GLY A 97 6.93 2.36 2.20
N ALA A 98 6.12 1.95 1.21
CA ALA A 98 6.20 0.59 0.67
C ALA A 98 7.55 0.39 -0.04
N ARG A 99 8.33 -0.58 0.44
CA ARG A 99 9.67 -0.88 -0.10
C ARG A 99 9.76 -2.24 -0.76
N HIS A 100 8.73 -3.08 -0.62
CA HIS A 100 8.61 -4.38 -1.25
C HIS A 100 7.21 -4.58 -1.82
N LEU A 101 7.05 -5.50 -2.78
CA LEU A 101 5.74 -5.83 -3.34
C LEU A 101 4.73 -6.24 -2.25
N ASP A 102 5.19 -6.95 -1.22
CA ASP A 102 4.37 -7.35 -0.09
C ASP A 102 3.77 -6.17 0.66
N ASP A 103 4.52 -5.08 0.83
CA ASP A 103 4.03 -3.88 1.50
C ASP A 103 2.86 -3.27 0.73
N ALA A 104 3.00 -3.16 -0.60
CA ALA A 104 1.97 -2.56 -1.45
C ALA A 104 0.73 -3.46 -1.54
N ILE A 105 0.89 -4.74 -1.87
CA ILE A 105 -0.24 -5.64 -2.20
C ILE A 105 -0.97 -6.14 -0.94
N ALA A 106 -0.25 -6.37 0.17
CA ALA A 106 -0.83 -6.99 1.36
C ALA A 106 -1.04 -6.06 2.56
N ARG A 107 -0.43 -4.87 2.59
CA ARG A 107 -0.50 -3.96 3.76
C ARG A 107 -1.06 -2.57 3.44
N ARG A 108 -0.67 -1.98 2.30
CA ARG A 108 -1.13 -0.64 1.87
C ARG A 108 -2.39 -0.69 1.03
N THR A 109 -2.56 -1.79 0.30
CA THR A 109 -3.83 -2.16 -0.33
C THR A 109 -4.40 -3.42 0.32
N ARG A 110 -5.65 -3.76 -0.01
CA ARG A 110 -6.28 -5.01 0.44
C ARG A 110 -6.36 -6.04 -0.69
N ILE A 111 -5.58 -5.86 -1.76
CA ILE A 111 -5.59 -6.72 -2.95
C ILE A 111 -5.38 -8.18 -2.55
N SER A 112 -4.43 -8.48 -1.67
CA SER A 112 -4.14 -9.87 -1.24
C SER A 112 -5.30 -10.59 -0.56
N ILE A 113 -6.27 -9.84 -0.02
CA ILE A 113 -7.43 -10.35 0.72
C ILE A 113 -8.68 -10.32 -0.17
N GLU A 114 -8.83 -9.30 -1.00
CA GLU A 114 -10.05 -9.05 -1.80
C GLU A 114 -10.03 -9.75 -3.16
N THR A 115 -8.87 -10.20 -3.64
CA THR A 115 -8.73 -10.96 -4.88
C THR A 115 -8.55 -12.45 -4.62
N PHE A 116 -9.17 -13.30 -5.45
CA PHE A 116 -9.10 -14.76 -5.29
C PHE A 116 -7.68 -15.30 -5.45
N ASP A 117 -6.94 -14.70 -6.38
CA ASP A 117 -5.58 -15.09 -6.69
C ASP A 117 -4.57 -14.50 -5.66
N ARG A 118 -5.04 -13.70 -4.69
CA ARG A 118 -4.23 -13.01 -3.67
C ARG A 118 -3.23 -12.02 -4.27
N GLY A 119 -3.57 -11.40 -5.40
CA GLY A 119 -2.76 -10.38 -6.07
C GLY A 119 -1.56 -10.92 -6.85
N THR A 120 -1.54 -12.21 -7.17
CA THR A 120 -0.50 -12.82 -8.02
C THR A 120 -0.58 -12.34 -9.47
N GLU A 121 -1.77 -12.06 -10.00
CA GLU A 121 -1.99 -11.56 -11.36
C GLU A 121 -1.48 -10.13 -11.52
N VAL A 122 -1.64 -9.28 -10.49
CA VAL A 122 -1.15 -7.89 -10.51
C VAL A 122 0.34 -7.77 -10.18
N ALA A 123 1.00 -8.81 -9.67
CA ALA A 123 2.33 -8.69 -9.08
C ALA A 123 3.36 -8.08 -10.04
N SER A 124 3.35 -8.49 -11.30
CA SER A 124 4.27 -7.95 -12.32
C SER A 124 3.99 -6.47 -12.62
N GLU A 125 2.71 -6.07 -12.71
CA GLU A 125 2.32 -4.68 -12.94
C GLU A 125 2.70 -3.79 -11.74
N VAL A 126 2.48 -4.29 -10.52
CA VAL A 126 2.88 -3.60 -9.28
C VAL A 126 4.39 -3.41 -9.22
N ALA A 127 5.19 -4.42 -9.60
CA ALA A 127 6.64 -4.31 -9.65
C ALA A 127 7.13 -3.25 -10.63
N GLU A 128 6.47 -3.11 -11.79
CA GLU A 128 6.80 -2.06 -12.76
C GLU A 128 6.51 -0.66 -12.20
N LEU A 129 5.34 -0.47 -11.59
CA LEU A 129 4.94 0.81 -10.99
C LEU A 129 5.85 1.20 -9.81
N MET A 130 6.04 0.28 -8.85
CA MET A 130 6.93 0.51 -7.71
C MET A 130 8.37 0.71 -8.16
N GLY A 131 8.83 -0.08 -9.14
CA GLY A 131 10.18 0.03 -9.67
C GLY A 131 10.45 1.37 -10.34
N GLY A 132 9.46 1.97 -11.00
CA GLY A 132 9.56 3.33 -11.53
C GLY A 132 9.76 4.39 -10.45
N VAL A 133 9.14 4.21 -9.27
CA VAL A 133 9.26 5.12 -8.12
C VAL A 133 10.58 4.90 -7.35
N LEU A 134 10.94 3.64 -7.11
CA LEU A 134 12.06 3.24 -6.25
C LEU A 134 13.39 3.08 -7.00
N GLY A 135 13.38 3.18 -8.34
CA GLY A 135 14.56 3.04 -9.18
C GLY A 135 15.04 1.60 -9.32
N TRP A 136 14.12 0.62 -9.34
CA TRP A 136 14.48 -0.78 -9.49
C TRP A 136 14.88 -1.12 -10.93
N ASP A 137 15.95 -1.89 -11.05
CA ASP A 137 16.30 -2.55 -12.30
C ASP A 137 15.40 -3.77 -12.57
N ALA A 138 15.56 -4.37 -13.76
CA ALA A 138 14.77 -5.54 -14.15
C ALA A 138 15.01 -6.76 -13.25
N ALA A 139 16.22 -6.90 -12.67
CA ALA A 139 16.55 -8.02 -11.80
C ALA A 139 15.83 -7.88 -10.45
N GLN A 140 15.80 -6.68 -9.87
CA GLN A 140 15.09 -6.39 -8.64
C GLN A 140 13.58 -6.58 -8.82
N LYS A 141 12.99 -6.07 -9.92
CA LYS A 141 11.57 -6.30 -10.21
C LYS A 141 11.23 -7.78 -10.29
N ALA A 142 12.03 -8.57 -11.01
CA ALA A 142 11.81 -10.01 -11.11
C ALA A 142 11.95 -10.72 -9.76
N ASN A 143 12.92 -10.31 -8.92
CA ASN A 143 13.14 -10.87 -7.60
C ASN A 143 11.98 -10.57 -6.63
N GLU A 144 11.45 -9.35 -6.66
CA GLU A 144 10.27 -8.96 -5.88
C GLU A 144 9.03 -9.77 -6.28
N VAL A 145 8.81 -9.95 -7.59
CA VAL A 145 7.69 -10.78 -8.10
C VAL A 145 7.84 -12.21 -7.64
N ASP A 146 9.01 -12.83 -7.84
CA ASP A 146 9.28 -14.21 -7.43
C ASP A 146 9.09 -14.42 -5.93
N HIS A 147 9.59 -13.49 -5.10
CA HIS A 147 9.42 -13.54 -3.65
C HIS A 147 7.95 -13.47 -3.24
N TYR A 148 7.19 -12.53 -3.82
CA TYR A 148 5.77 -12.38 -3.54
C TYR A 148 4.98 -13.65 -3.93
N LEU A 149 5.24 -14.22 -5.10
CA LEU A 149 4.57 -15.44 -5.57
C LEU A 149 4.86 -16.63 -4.64
N LYS A 150 6.11 -16.83 -4.23
CA LYS A 150 6.50 -17.88 -3.28
C LYS A 150 5.82 -17.71 -1.92
N ARG A 151 5.67 -16.47 -1.44
CA ARG A 151 4.94 -16.20 -0.20
C ARG A 151 3.47 -16.63 -0.30
N VAL A 152 2.80 -16.30 -1.42
CA VAL A 152 1.40 -16.68 -1.65
C VAL A 152 1.27 -18.21 -1.78
N GLU A 153 2.20 -18.87 -2.45
CA GLU A 153 2.24 -20.33 -2.55
C GLU A 153 2.36 -20.98 -1.17
N ALA A 154 3.35 -20.57 -0.36
CA ALA A 154 3.54 -21.08 0.99
C ALA A 154 2.31 -20.86 1.89
N GLU A 155 1.65 -19.69 1.76
CA GLU A 155 0.42 -19.40 2.48
C GLU A 155 -0.71 -20.37 2.08
N ARG A 156 -0.91 -20.62 0.78
CA ARG A 156 -1.92 -21.57 0.29
C ARG A 156 -1.64 -22.99 0.73
N GLU A 157 -0.37 -23.42 0.65
CA GLU A 157 0.03 -24.74 1.14
C GLU A 157 -0.31 -24.90 2.62
N SER A 158 0.05 -23.93 3.46
CA SER A 158 -0.24 -23.96 4.90
C SER A 158 -1.73 -24.12 5.22
N GLN A 159 -2.62 -23.55 4.41
CA GLN A 159 -4.08 -23.65 4.58
C GLN A 159 -4.64 -25.03 4.21
N THR A 160 -3.89 -25.81 3.43
CA THR A 160 -4.24 -27.19 3.06
C THR A 160 -3.61 -28.24 3.97
N MET A 161 -2.64 -27.86 4.81
CA MET A 161 -2.00 -28.78 5.76
C MET A 161 -2.90 -28.99 6.97
N THR A 162 -3.41 -30.21 7.13
CA THR A 162 -4.32 -30.63 8.20
C THR A 162 -3.62 -31.01 9.51
N ASP A 163 -2.37 -30.59 9.76
CA ASP A 163 -1.63 -30.96 10.97
C ASP A 163 -0.78 -29.79 11.50
N ASP A 164 -1.11 -29.33 12.72
CA ASP A 164 -0.50 -28.19 13.42
C ASP A 164 1.03 -28.32 13.56
N ALA A 165 1.57 -29.53 13.50
CA ALA A 165 2.99 -29.82 13.74
C ALA A 165 3.93 -29.48 12.56
N THR A 166 3.42 -29.29 11.33
CA THR A 166 4.28 -29.09 10.14
C THR A 166 4.44 -27.60 9.76
N ALA A 167 3.55 -26.73 10.25
CA ALA A 167 3.54 -25.30 9.93
C ALA A 167 4.77 -24.53 10.49
N ASP A 168 5.31 -24.95 11.64
CA ASP A 168 6.46 -24.29 12.27
C ASP A 168 7.79 -24.53 11.53
N ALA A 169 7.93 -25.64 10.80
CA ALA A 169 9.19 -26.02 10.16
C ALA A 169 9.46 -25.24 8.85
N ALA A 170 8.42 -24.81 8.13
CA ALA A 170 8.56 -24.07 6.87
C ALA A 170 8.89 -22.58 7.06
N ARG A 171 8.55 -21.99 8.21
CA ARG A 171 8.73 -20.55 8.49
C ARG A 171 10.21 -20.14 8.72
N LEU A 172 11.12 -21.10 8.92
CA LEU A 172 12.52 -20.86 9.27
C LEU A 172 13.48 -20.71 8.07
N GLY A 173 13.02 -20.94 6.83
CA GLY A 173 13.89 -20.98 5.65
C GLY A 173 13.72 -19.84 4.63
N ALA A 174 12.66 -19.03 4.74
CA ALA A 174 12.41 -17.96 3.79
C ALA A 174 13.09 -16.65 4.25
N PRO A 175 13.88 -15.97 3.41
CA PRO A 175 14.33 -14.62 3.72
C PRO A 175 13.11 -13.69 3.83
N ASP A 176 12.98 -13.04 4.99
CA ASP A 176 11.85 -12.15 5.37
C ASP A 176 11.70 -10.96 4.42
N VAL A 177 12.79 -10.55 3.76
CA VAL A 177 12.85 -9.34 2.94
C VAL A 177 13.81 -9.55 1.77
N VAL A 178 13.42 -9.11 0.57
CA VAL A 178 14.30 -9.07 -0.60
C VAL A 178 15.40 -8.02 -0.38
N PRO A 179 16.69 -8.34 -0.51
CA PRO A 179 17.74 -7.34 -0.41
C PRO A 179 17.57 -6.28 -1.51
N VAL A 180 17.40 -5.02 -1.10
CA VAL A 180 17.24 -3.90 -2.05
C VAL A 180 18.62 -3.55 -2.62
N THR A 181 18.81 -3.76 -3.93
CA THR A 181 20.02 -3.30 -4.63
C THR A 181 19.65 -2.05 -5.45
N THR A 182 20.27 -0.92 -5.14
CA THR A 182 20.13 0.31 -5.93
C THR A 182 21.29 0.40 -6.92
N SER A 183 21.01 0.76 -8.17
CA SER A 183 22.05 1.09 -9.17
C SER A 183 22.70 2.44 -8.92
#